data_AF-A0A140X3Y2-F1
#
_entry.id   AF-A0A140X3Y2-F1
#
_cell.length_a   1.000
_cell.length_b   1.000
_cell.length_c   1.000
_cell.angle_alpha   90.00
_cell.angle_beta   90.00
_cell.angle_gamma   90.00
#
_symmetry.space_group_name_H-M   'P 1'
#
loop_
_entity.id
_entity.type
_entity.pdbx_description
1 polymer ?
#
loop_
_entity_poly.entity_id
_entity_poly.type
_entity_poly.pdbx_seq_one_letter_code
_entity_poly.pdbx_strand_id
1 'polypeptide(L)'
;GVKAKHGVQRRIKKGRIESSSHAAHGGDDNESEDDPDNGGGAERQREHPFIVTEPGEVARGKKNGLDYLFHLYEQCREFLVQVQNIAKEKGEKCPTKVTNQVFRFAKKSGASYINKPKMRHYVHCYALHCLDEEGSNALRRAYKERGENVGAWRQACYKPLVTIAARQGWDIDAIFNSHPRLSIWYVPTKLRQLCHAERSAAVAVATGSTTVGGGNDAGGVGHLLF
;
A
#
# COMPACT_ATOMS: atom_id res chain seq x y z
N GLY A 1 -29.07 27.08 53.34
CA GLY A 1 -29.63 28.38 52.92
C GLY A 1 -28.67 29.08 51.98
N VAL A 2 -29.01 29.06 50.69
CA VAL A 2 -28.67 29.99 49.59
C VAL A 2 -27.26 30.62 49.53
N LYS A 3 -26.48 30.18 48.53
CA LYS A 3 -25.51 31.04 47.83
C LYS A 3 -25.83 31.00 46.34
N ALA A 4 -26.44 32.06 45.83
CA ALA A 4 -26.49 32.37 44.40
C ALA A 4 -25.17 33.03 43.98
N LYS A 5 -24.69 32.74 42.77
CA LYS A 5 -24.08 33.73 41.86
C LYS A 5 -23.80 33.14 40.47
N HIS A 6 -24.62 33.60 39.52
CA HIS A 6 -24.28 34.12 38.18
C HIS A 6 -23.46 33.25 37.21
N GLY A 7 -24.14 32.83 36.14
CA GLY A 7 -23.53 32.34 34.91
C GLY A 7 -22.86 33.45 34.09
N VAL A 8 -21.96 33.04 33.19
CA VAL A 8 -21.37 33.91 32.17
C VAL A 8 -21.36 33.18 30.83
N GLN A 9 -21.95 33.85 29.85
CA GLN A 9 -22.07 33.49 28.45
C GLN A 9 -20.79 33.84 27.64
N ARG A 10 -20.43 32.92 26.74
CA ARG A 10 -19.81 33.06 25.39
C ARG A 10 -18.91 34.28 25.06
N ARG A 11 -17.76 34.00 24.42
CA ARG A 11 -17.16 34.90 23.41
C ARG A 11 -16.62 34.14 22.20
N ILE A 12 -17.26 34.39 21.05
CA ILE A 12 -16.84 34.05 19.70
C ILE A 12 -15.78 35.08 19.26
N LYS A 13 -14.70 34.67 18.58
CA LYS A 13 -13.83 35.58 17.83
C LYS A 13 -13.57 35.03 16.43
N LYS A 14 -14.15 35.72 15.44
CA LYS A 14 -13.95 35.58 14.00
C LYS A 14 -12.89 36.60 13.58
N GLY A 15 -11.85 36.18 12.86
CA GLY A 15 -10.84 37.04 12.25
C GLY A 15 -10.60 36.61 10.80
N ARG A 16 -10.69 37.56 9.87
CA ARG A 16 -10.78 37.39 8.42
C ARG A 16 -9.54 38.04 7.76
N ILE A 17 -8.86 37.25 6.92
CA ILE A 17 -8.22 37.49 5.59
C ILE A 17 -7.36 38.76 5.38
N GLU A 18 -6.13 38.56 4.88
CA GLU A 18 -5.57 39.33 3.75
C GLU A 18 -4.61 38.46 2.89
N SER A 19 -4.63 38.71 1.58
CA SER A 19 -4.12 37.88 0.48
C SER A 19 -2.94 38.53 -0.25
N SER A 20 -2.04 37.75 -0.88
CA SER A 20 -1.48 38.08 -2.21
C SER A 20 -0.78 36.90 -2.92
N SER A 21 -1.28 36.55 -4.12
CA SER A 21 -0.64 36.13 -5.41
C SER A 21 0.70 35.35 -5.44
N HIS A 22 1.03 34.44 -6.36
CA HIS A 22 0.42 33.70 -7.47
C HIS A 22 1.53 32.72 -7.95
N ALA A 23 1.22 31.45 -8.22
CA ALA A 23 1.79 30.68 -9.35
C ALA A 23 1.13 29.30 -9.42
N ALA A 24 0.63 28.97 -10.61
CA ALA A 24 -0.20 27.82 -10.91
C ALA A 24 0.60 26.53 -11.14
N HIS A 25 0.05 25.39 -10.72
CA HIS A 25 0.12 24.17 -11.52
C HIS A 25 -1.13 23.32 -11.26
N GLY A 26 -1.88 23.07 -12.34
CA GLY A 26 -3.15 22.37 -12.34
C GLY A 26 -3.04 20.86 -12.06
N GLY A 27 -4.14 20.35 -11.51
CA GLY A 27 -4.41 18.95 -11.17
C GLY A 27 -5.76 18.91 -10.46
N ASP A 28 -6.81 19.19 -11.23
CA ASP A 28 -8.21 19.11 -10.82
C ASP A 28 -8.61 17.64 -10.65
N ASP A 29 -8.67 17.17 -9.40
CA ASP A 29 -9.36 15.95 -9.02
C ASP A 29 -10.49 16.34 -8.03
N ASN A 30 -11.44 17.14 -8.53
CA ASN A 30 -12.73 17.33 -7.89
C ASN A 30 -13.64 16.12 -8.24
N GLU A 31 -13.40 14.97 -7.60
CA GLU A 31 -14.39 13.88 -7.61
C GLU A 31 -15.52 14.25 -6.63
N SER A 32 -16.56 14.91 -7.16
CA SER A 32 -17.83 15.14 -6.47
C SER A 32 -18.38 13.81 -5.92
N GLU A 33 -18.41 13.69 -4.60
CA GLU A 33 -19.10 12.62 -3.87
C GLU A 33 -20.62 12.88 -3.90
N ASP A 34 -21.24 12.72 -5.07
CA ASP A 34 -22.70 12.60 -5.16
C ASP A 34 -23.06 11.10 -5.19
N ASP A 35 -23.30 10.54 -4.01
CA ASP A 35 -23.94 9.23 -3.80
C ASP A 35 -25.39 9.50 -3.36
N PRO A 36 -26.36 9.64 -4.28
CA PRO A 36 -27.76 9.79 -3.93
C PRO A 36 -28.41 8.40 -3.89
N ASP A 37 -28.07 7.56 -2.91
CA ASP A 37 -28.97 6.48 -2.51
C ASP A 37 -28.86 6.10 -1.02
N ASN A 38 -29.81 6.67 -0.27
CA ASN A 38 -30.63 5.97 0.70
C ASN A 38 -29.98 5.50 2.02
N GLY A 39 -30.02 6.40 3.02
CA GLY A 39 -30.95 6.20 4.15
C GLY A 39 -30.89 4.86 4.89
N GLY A 40 -29.72 4.43 5.34
CA GLY A 40 -29.59 3.27 6.20
C GLY A 40 -28.46 3.46 7.20
N GLY A 41 -28.77 4.01 8.37
CA GLY A 41 -27.91 4.07 9.55
C GLY A 41 -27.61 2.68 10.13
N ALA A 42 -27.14 1.74 9.30
CA ALA A 42 -26.52 0.52 9.78
C ALA A 42 -25.20 0.95 10.43
N GLU A 43 -25.20 1.01 11.75
CA GLU A 43 -24.03 1.26 12.57
C GLU A 43 -22.91 0.35 12.10
N ARG A 44 -21.92 0.91 11.39
CA ARG A 44 -20.78 0.15 10.90
C ARG A 44 -20.04 -0.33 12.14
N GLN A 45 -20.24 -1.60 12.53
CA GLN A 45 -19.45 -2.23 13.58
C GLN A 45 -17.98 -2.08 13.19
N ARG A 46 -17.29 -1.21 13.93
CA ARG A 46 -15.88 -0.91 13.65
C ARG A 46 -15.09 -2.18 13.92
N GLU A 47 -14.44 -2.69 12.88
CA GLU A 47 -13.62 -3.88 13.01
C GLU A 47 -12.52 -3.70 14.04
N HIS A 48 -12.19 -4.82 14.68
CA HIS A 48 -11.05 -4.88 15.57
C HIS A 48 -9.75 -4.57 14.82
N PRO A 49 -8.85 -3.77 15.42
CA PRO A 49 -7.58 -3.45 14.79
C PRO A 49 -6.73 -4.71 14.65
N PHE A 50 -5.91 -4.75 13.60
CA PHE A 50 -4.94 -5.82 13.42
C PHE A 50 -3.80 -5.73 14.42
N ILE A 51 -3.24 -6.87 14.78
CA ILE A 51 -1.95 -7.01 15.47
C ILE A 51 -1.04 -7.92 14.67
N VAL A 52 0.28 -7.79 14.87
CA VAL A 52 1.23 -8.71 14.26
C VAL A 52 1.07 -10.08 14.93
N THR A 53 0.78 -11.11 14.13
CA THR A 53 0.66 -12.49 14.59
C THR A 53 1.57 -13.39 13.77
N GLU A 54 2.03 -14.46 14.40
CA GLU A 54 2.71 -15.55 13.72
C GLU A 54 1.79 -16.31 12.78
N PRO A 55 2.34 -17.04 11.80
CA PRO A 55 1.54 -17.92 10.94
C PRO A 55 0.77 -18.95 11.77
N GLY A 56 -0.55 -19.01 11.61
CA GLY A 56 -1.45 -19.90 12.33
C GLY A 56 -1.84 -19.40 13.73
N GLU A 57 -1.31 -18.27 14.20
CA GLU A 57 -1.67 -17.72 15.50
C GLU A 57 -2.99 -16.95 15.44
N VAL A 58 -3.93 -17.36 16.27
CA VAL A 58 -5.19 -16.63 16.50
C VAL A 58 -4.93 -15.44 17.43
N ALA A 59 -5.26 -14.23 16.96
CA ALA A 59 -5.17 -13.02 17.78
C ALA A 59 -6.06 -13.14 19.02
N ARG A 60 -5.53 -12.78 20.19
CA ARG A 60 -6.26 -12.81 21.46
C ARG A 60 -7.03 -11.51 21.70
N GLY A 61 -8.21 -11.63 22.30
CA GLY A 61 -9.05 -10.48 22.68
C GLY A 61 -9.73 -9.81 21.48
N LYS A 62 -10.05 -8.52 21.61
CA LYS A 62 -10.73 -7.70 20.58
C LYS A 62 -9.74 -7.23 19.50
N LYS A 63 -9.04 -8.18 18.86
CA LYS A 63 -7.97 -7.94 17.88
C LYS A 63 -8.07 -8.95 16.73
N ASN A 64 -7.64 -8.54 15.55
CA ASN A 64 -7.56 -9.41 14.37
C ASN A 64 -6.11 -9.79 14.06
N GLY A 65 -5.88 -11.03 13.63
CA GLY A 65 -4.56 -11.52 13.22
C GLY A 65 -4.24 -11.25 11.75
N LEU A 66 -2.97 -11.43 11.36
CA LEU A 66 -2.52 -11.21 9.98
C LEU A 66 -2.99 -12.30 9.01
N ASP A 67 -3.22 -13.53 9.47
CA ASP A 67 -3.81 -14.58 8.62
C ASP A 67 -5.25 -14.24 8.24
N TYR A 68 -6.01 -13.65 9.15
CA TYR A 68 -7.34 -13.12 8.83
C TYR A 68 -7.25 -11.99 7.80
N LEU A 69 -6.27 -11.07 7.94
CA LEU A 69 -6.03 -10.04 6.94
C LEU A 69 -5.78 -10.64 5.55
N PHE A 70 -4.96 -11.67 5.43
CA PHE A 70 -4.69 -12.33 4.15
C PHE A 70 -5.90 -13.10 3.62
N HIS A 71 -6.70 -13.72 4.51
CA HIS A 71 -7.96 -14.33 4.13
C HIS A 71 -8.94 -13.34 3.49
N LEU A 72 -8.98 -12.08 3.93
CA LEU A 72 -9.82 -11.05 3.30
C LEU A 72 -9.45 -10.83 1.81
N TYR A 73 -8.19 -11.03 1.42
CA TYR A 73 -7.78 -10.93 0.00
C TYR A 73 -8.30 -12.11 -0.82
N GLU A 74 -8.34 -13.31 -0.25
CA GLU A 74 -8.94 -14.47 -0.89
C GLU A 74 -10.45 -14.29 -1.07
N GLN A 75 -11.13 -13.79 -0.04
CA GLN A 75 -12.56 -13.45 -0.16
C GLN A 75 -12.81 -12.39 -1.24
N CYS A 76 -11.95 -11.36 -1.34
CA CYS A 76 -12.01 -10.39 -2.45
C CYS A 76 -11.86 -11.05 -3.83
N ARG A 77 -11.01 -12.08 -3.95
CA ARG A 77 -10.83 -12.84 -5.18
C ARG A 77 -12.10 -13.60 -5.54
N GLU A 78 -12.74 -14.26 -4.58
CA GLU A 78 -14.03 -14.94 -4.80
C GLU A 78 -15.13 -13.96 -5.24
N PHE A 79 -15.21 -12.79 -4.62
CA PHE A 79 -16.15 -11.74 -5.05
C PHE A 79 -15.86 -11.24 -6.46
N LEU A 80 -14.59 -11.10 -6.84
CA LEU A 80 -14.25 -10.74 -8.22
C LEU A 80 -14.74 -11.81 -9.20
N VAL A 81 -14.52 -13.10 -8.91
CA VAL A 81 -15.00 -14.20 -9.77
C VAL A 81 -16.53 -14.16 -9.92
N GLN A 82 -17.27 -13.92 -8.83
CA GLN A 82 -18.72 -13.78 -8.90
C GLN A 82 -19.15 -12.59 -9.76
N VAL A 83 -18.51 -11.43 -9.59
CA VAL A 83 -18.78 -10.24 -10.41
C VAL A 83 -18.44 -10.48 -11.89
N GLN A 84 -17.36 -11.20 -12.17
CA GLN A 84 -16.98 -11.58 -13.53
C GLN A 84 -18.01 -12.50 -14.19
N ASN A 85 -18.53 -13.49 -13.45
CA ASN A 85 -19.56 -14.39 -13.95
C ASN A 85 -20.86 -13.64 -14.28
N ILE A 86 -21.31 -12.76 -13.37
CA ILE A 86 -22.50 -11.92 -13.60
C ILE A 86 -22.30 -11.00 -14.81
N ALA A 87 -21.12 -10.39 -14.97
CA ALA A 87 -20.83 -9.54 -16.13
C ALA A 87 -20.88 -10.34 -17.44
N LYS A 88 -20.33 -11.56 -17.45
CA LYS A 88 -20.38 -12.45 -18.63
C LYS A 88 -21.82 -12.85 -18.99
N GLU A 89 -22.63 -13.23 -18.00
CA GLU A 89 -24.04 -13.60 -18.21
C GLU A 89 -24.86 -12.43 -18.78
N LYS A 90 -24.53 -11.20 -18.40
CA LYS A 90 -25.19 -9.98 -18.91
C LYS A 90 -24.61 -9.43 -20.21
N GLY A 91 -23.50 -9.98 -20.71
CA GLY A 91 -22.79 -9.42 -21.86
C GLY A 91 -22.10 -8.07 -21.59
N GLU A 92 -21.83 -7.76 -20.32
CA GLU A 92 -21.13 -6.54 -19.89
C GLU A 92 -19.60 -6.72 -19.90
N LYS A 93 -18.86 -5.62 -19.89
CA LYS A 93 -17.39 -5.65 -19.79
C LYS A 93 -16.95 -6.30 -18.48
N CYS A 94 -16.31 -7.46 -18.58
CA CYS A 94 -15.81 -8.23 -17.45
C CYS A 94 -14.60 -7.56 -16.79
N PRO A 95 -14.63 -7.24 -15.47
CA PRO A 95 -13.49 -6.63 -14.78
C PRO A 95 -12.37 -7.64 -14.55
N THR A 96 -11.12 -7.26 -14.81
CA THR A 96 -9.94 -8.12 -14.60
C THR A 96 -9.20 -7.85 -13.30
N LYS A 97 -9.46 -6.70 -12.67
CA LYS A 97 -8.88 -6.27 -11.39
C LYS A 97 -9.99 -6.08 -10.35
N VAL A 98 -9.63 -6.03 -9.07
CA VAL A 98 -10.53 -5.66 -7.97
C VAL A 98 -10.92 -4.18 -8.10
N THR A 99 -12.13 -3.90 -8.60
CA THR A 99 -12.66 -2.55 -8.81
C THR A 99 -13.63 -2.12 -7.69
N ASN A 100 -14.13 -0.88 -7.77
CA ASN A 100 -15.21 -0.40 -6.88
C ASN A 100 -16.47 -1.29 -6.96
N GLN A 101 -16.75 -1.93 -8.10
CA GLN A 101 -17.88 -2.84 -8.25
C GLN A 101 -17.74 -4.07 -7.35
N VAL A 102 -16.52 -4.62 -7.23
CA VAL A 102 -16.23 -5.77 -6.34
C VAL A 102 -16.48 -5.40 -4.89
N PHE A 103 -16.04 -4.22 -4.44
CA PHE A 103 -16.28 -3.76 -3.06
C PHE A 103 -17.77 -3.52 -2.77
N ARG A 104 -18.51 -2.95 -3.74
CA ARG A 104 -19.97 -2.78 -3.63
C ARG A 104 -20.68 -4.13 -3.55
N PHE A 105 -20.27 -5.09 -4.38
CA PHE A 105 -20.81 -6.44 -4.36
C PHE A 105 -20.54 -7.13 -3.02
N ALA A 106 -19.30 -7.11 -2.52
CA ALA A 106 -18.94 -7.68 -1.21
C ALA A 106 -19.82 -7.13 -0.07
N LYS A 107 -20.03 -5.80 -0.04
CA LYS A 107 -20.92 -5.16 0.95
C LYS A 107 -22.36 -5.66 0.83
N LYS A 108 -22.89 -5.78 -0.40
CA LYS A 108 -24.25 -6.30 -0.67
C LYS A 108 -24.39 -7.77 -0.27
N SER A 109 -23.33 -8.55 -0.42
CA SER A 109 -23.26 -9.97 -0.03
C SER A 109 -22.97 -10.19 1.47
N GLY A 110 -23.08 -9.15 2.30
CA GLY A 110 -22.91 -9.24 3.76
C GLY A 110 -21.47 -9.14 4.28
N ALA A 111 -20.46 -9.04 3.39
CA ALA A 111 -19.07 -8.86 3.77
C ALA A 111 -18.71 -7.38 3.98
N SER A 112 -19.45 -6.69 4.85
CA SER A 112 -19.30 -5.26 5.13
C SER A 112 -17.94 -4.88 5.72
N TYR A 113 -17.24 -5.84 6.32
CA TYR A 113 -15.87 -5.69 6.79
C TYR A 113 -14.88 -5.47 5.63
N ILE A 114 -15.12 -5.97 4.43
CA ILE A 114 -14.21 -5.72 3.31
C ILE A 114 -14.43 -4.31 2.76
N ASN A 115 -13.38 -3.47 2.78
CA ASN A 115 -13.45 -2.10 2.28
C ASN A 115 -12.19 -1.69 1.50
N LYS A 116 -12.39 -0.82 0.49
CA LYS A 116 -11.34 -0.39 -0.44
C LYS A 116 -10.13 0.26 0.26
N PRO A 117 -10.28 1.20 1.21
CA PRO A 117 -9.13 1.80 1.90
C PRO A 117 -8.26 0.74 2.61
N LYS A 118 -8.88 -0.17 3.36
CA LYS A 118 -8.17 -1.23 4.09
C LYS A 118 -7.43 -2.17 3.14
N MET A 119 -8.10 -2.66 2.09
CA MET A 119 -7.46 -3.58 1.13
C MET A 119 -6.33 -2.91 0.34
N ARG A 120 -6.46 -1.63 -0.02
CA ARG A 120 -5.36 -0.90 -0.66
C ARG A 120 -4.18 -0.67 0.30
N HIS A 121 -4.45 -0.53 1.58
CA HIS A 121 -3.42 -0.24 2.57
C HIS A 121 -2.43 -1.39 2.74
N TYR A 122 -2.88 -2.64 2.66
CA TYR A 122 -2.07 -3.83 2.98
C TYR A 122 -1.70 -4.69 1.76
N VAL A 123 -2.02 -4.26 0.54
CA VAL A 123 -1.86 -5.12 -0.64
C VAL A 123 -0.40 -5.49 -0.91
N HIS A 124 0.57 -4.65 -0.54
CA HIS A 124 1.99 -5.02 -0.61
C HIS A 124 2.36 -6.07 0.45
N CYS A 125 1.78 -6.05 1.65
CA CYS A 125 1.98 -7.14 2.62
C CYS A 125 1.47 -8.48 2.07
N TYR A 126 0.29 -8.46 1.44
CA TYR A 126 -0.26 -9.64 0.77
C TYR A 126 0.59 -10.08 -0.43
N ALA A 127 1.14 -9.12 -1.19
CA ALA A 127 2.08 -9.41 -2.27
C ALA A 127 3.33 -10.12 -1.75
N LEU A 128 3.90 -9.66 -0.63
CA LEU A 128 5.05 -10.34 -0.02
C LEU A 128 4.68 -11.76 0.39
N HIS A 129 3.53 -11.96 1.04
CA HIS A 129 3.04 -13.29 1.40
C HIS A 129 2.85 -14.22 0.19
N CYS A 130 2.41 -13.69 -0.97
CA CYS A 130 2.25 -14.49 -2.18
C CYS A 130 3.57 -14.82 -2.89
N LEU A 131 4.50 -13.87 -2.95
CA LEU A 131 5.75 -14.01 -3.71
C LEU A 131 6.86 -14.72 -2.92
N ASP A 132 6.84 -14.56 -1.59
CA ASP A 132 7.82 -15.13 -0.67
C ASP A 132 7.15 -15.37 0.68
N GLU A 133 6.39 -16.48 0.77
CA GLU A 133 5.67 -16.84 1.99
C GLU A 133 6.63 -17.07 3.16
N GLU A 134 7.79 -17.68 2.91
CA GLU A 134 8.81 -17.93 3.94
C GLU A 134 9.37 -16.61 4.50
N GLY A 135 9.77 -15.68 3.64
CA GLY A 135 10.24 -14.35 4.02
C GLY A 135 9.16 -13.53 4.73
N SER A 136 7.91 -13.62 4.28
CA SER A 136 6.76 -13.01 4.97
C SER A 136 6.57 -13.58 6.38
N ASN A 137 6.65 -14.91 6.53
CA ASN A 137 6.49 -15.61 7.79
C ASN A 137 7.63 -15.31 8.77
N ALA A 138 8.88 -15.24 8.28
CA ALA A 138 10.03 -14.82 9.05
C ALA A 138 9.88 -13.36 9.54
N LEU A 139 9.42 -12.46 8.66
CA LEU A 139 9.19 -11.06 9.01
C LEU A 139 8.10 -10.91 10.09
N ARG A 140 7.02 -11.69 9.99
CA ARG A 140 5.95 -11.72 11.01
C ARG A 140 6.48 -12.16 12.38
N ARG A 141 7.26 -13.25 12.43
CA ARG A 141 7.91 -13.73 13.67
C ARG A 141 8.80 -12.65 14.28
N ALA A 142 9.71 -12.08 13.49
CA ALA A 142 10.68 -11.08 13.96
C ALA A 142 10.02 -9.78 14.46
N TYR A 143 8.91 -9.34 13.87
CA TYR A 143 8.18 -8.16 14.34
C TYR A 143 7.33 -8.46 15.58
N LYS A 144 6.75 -9.65 15.68
CA LYS A 144 6.03 -10.07 16.88
C LYS A 144 6.96 -10.22 18.09
N GLU A 145 8.09 -10.88 17.91
CA GLU A 145 9.10 -11.08 18.97
C GLU A 145 9.58 -9.75 19.55
N ARG A 146 9.76 -8.74 18.70
CA ARG A 146 10.13 -7.38 19.11
C ARG A 146 8.96 -6.55 19.68
N GLY A 147 7.74 -7.09 19.70
CA GLY A 147 6.56 -6.35 20.16
C GLY A 147 6.18 -5.17 19.26
N GLU A 148 6.55 -5.21 17.99
CA GLU A 148 6.33 -4.12 17.05
C GLU A 148 4.86 -4.00 16.64
N ASN A 149 4.42 -2.77 16.33
CA ASN A 149 3.07 -2.54 15.86
C ASN A 149 2.91 -2.89 14.37
N VAL A 150 1.65 -3.05 13.93
CA VAL A 150 1.31 -3.38 12.52
C VAL A 150 1.81 -2.33 11.54
N GLY A 151 1.88 -1.06 11.94
CA GLY A 151 2.43 0.01 11.11
C GLY A 151 3.90 -0.23 10.77
N ALA A 152 4.72 -0.57 11.77
CA ALA A 152 6.14 -0.88 11.60
C ALA A 152 6.34 -2.14 10.73
N TRP A 153 5.61 -3.22 11.03
CA TRP A 153 5.64 -4.45 10.21
C TRP A 153 5.24 -4.17 8.76
N ARG A 154 4.15 -3.42 8.56
CA ARG A 154 3.66 -3.05 7.23
C ARG A 154 4.70 -2.26 6.43
N GLN A 155 5.40 -1.31 7.04
CA GLN A 155 6.46 -0.57 6.35
C GLN A 155 7.63 -1.49 5.98
N ALA A 156 7.96 -2.43 6.85
CA ALA A 156 9.04 -3.39 6.61
C ALA A 156 8.78 -4.30 5.40
N CYS A 157 7.52 -4.62 5.10
CA CYS A 157 7.14 -5.44 3.94
C CYS A 157 7.60 -4.86 2.59
N TYR A 158 7.88 -3.56 2.47
CA TYR A 158 8.35 -2.97 1.21
C TYR A 158 9.76 -3.44 0.84
N LYS A 159 10.67 -3.57 1.82
CA LYS A 159 12.08 -3.86 1.54
C LYS A 159 12.28 -5.22 0.83
N PRO A 160 11.69 -6.33 1.30
CA PRO A 160 11.79 -7.61 0.59
C PRO A 160 11.21 -7.56 -0.82
N LEU A 161 10.10 -6.84 -1.04
CA LEU A 161 9.50 -6.71 -2.38
C LEU A 161 10.40 -5.95 -3.36
N VAL A 162 11.06 -4.89 -2.91
CA VAL A 162 12.05 -4.17 -3.72
C VAL A 162 13.21 -5.09 -4.08
N THR A 163 13.70 -5.90 -3.13
CA THR A 163 14.73 -6.91 -3.40
C THR A 163 14.29 -7.95 -4.43
N ILE A 164 13.04 -8.40 -4.37
CA ILE A 164 12.45 -9.30 -5.38
C ILE A 164 12.41 -8.61 -6.74
N ALA A 165 11.96 -7.35 -6.81
CA ALA A 165 11.94 -6.58 -8.05
C ALA A 165 13.33 -6.40 -8.65
N ALA A 166 14.34 -6.09 -7.84
CA ALA A 166 15.73 -5.95 -8.29
C ALA A 166 16.27 -7.21 -8.97
N ARG A 167 15.89 -8.40 -8.47
CA ARG A 167 16.27 -9.70 -9.04
C ARG A 167 15.56 -10.03 -10.35
N GLN A 168 14.45 -9.37 -10.65
CA GLN A 168 13.59 -9.64 -11.80
C GLN A 168 13.49 -8.45 -12.76
N GLY A 169 14.58 -7.68 -12.90
CA GLY A 169 14.67 -6.60 -13.88
C GLY A 169 13.88 -5.33 -13.53
N TRP A 170 13.50 -5.16 -12.26
CA TRP A 170 12.78 -3.99 -11.72
C TRP A 170 11.34 -3.79 -12.22
N ASP A 171 10.76 -4.76 -12.93
CA ASP A 171 9.40 -4.67 -13.44
C ASP A 171 8.38 -5.25 -12.43
N ILE A 172 7.98 -4.41 -11.49
CA ILE A 172 7.00 -4.81 -10.46
C ILE A 172 5.59 -5.08 -11.04
N ASP A 173 5.26 -4.51 -12.20
CA ASP A 173 4.00 -4.82 -12.89
C ASP A 173 3.99 -6.23 -13.42
N ALA A 174 5.07 -6.62 -14.11
CA ALA A 174 5.22 -7.97 -14.63
C ALA A 174 5.16 -9.00 -13.50
N ILE A 175 5.80 -8.72 -12.35
CA ILE A 175 5.77 -9.59 -11.16
C ILE A 175 4.34 -9.76 -10.62
N PHE A 176 3.57 -8.67 -10.52
CA PHE A 176 2.18 -8.77 -10.06
C PHE A 176 1.31 -9.50 -11.08
N ASN A 177 1.49 -9.22 -12.38
CA ASN A 177 0.67 -9.78 -13.44
C ASN A 177 0.95 -11.27 -13.70
N SER A 178 2.16 -11.76 -13.42
CA SER A 178 2.52 -13.17 -13.56
C SER A 178 1.96 -14.05 -12.43
N HIS A 179 1.68 -13.48 -11.25
CA HIS A 179 1.20 -14.24 -10.10
C HIS A 179 -0.34 -14.35 -10.06
N PRO A 180 -0.94 -15.56 -10.07
CA PRO A 180 -2.40 -15.74 -10.17
C PRO A 180 -3.24 -15.05 -9.08
N ARG A 181 -2.68 -14.88 -7.87
CA ARG A 181 -3.35 -14.17 -6.76
C ARG A 181 -3.13 -12.65 -6.79
N LEU A 182 -2.07 -12.15 -7.44
CA LEU A 182 -1.72 -10.73 -7.45
C LEU A 182 -2.13 -10.02 -8.73
N SER A 183 -2.32 -10.77 -9.82
CA SER A 183 -2.69 -10.22 -11.12
C SER A 183 -4.06 -9.54 -11.14
N ILE A 184 -4.88 -9.75 -10.10
CA ILE A 184 -6.16 -9.05 -9.91
C ILE A 184 -6.03 -7.75 -9.10
N TRP A 185 -4.85 -7.48 -8.52
CA TRP A 185 -4.60 -6.28 -7.72
C TRP A 185 -3.82 -5.24 -8.53
N TYR A 186 -4.02 -3.98 -8.16
CA TYR A 186 -3.18 -2.88 -8.65
C TYR A 186 -1.93 -2.79 -7.78
N VAL A 187 -0.77 -2.60 -8.41
CA VAL A 187 0.48 -2.36 -7.67
C VAL A 187 0.39 -1.01 -6.93
N PRO A 188 0.68 -0.97 -5.62
CA PRO A 188 0.70 0.28 -4.86
C PRO A 188 1.64 1.31 -5.43
N THR A 189 1.19 2.56 -5.50
CA THR A 189 1.99 3.70 -5.95
C THR A 189 3.30 3.81 -5.15
N LYS A 190 3.25 3.64 -3.83
CA LYS A 190 4.44 3.69 -2.99
C LYS A 190 5.45 2.60 -3.32
N LEU A 191 4.99 1.38 -3.62
CA LEU A 191 5.88 0.28 -4.00
C LEU A 191 6.58 0.58 -5.33
N ARG A 192 5.83 1.06 -6.34
CA ARG A 192 6.41 1.50 -7.63
C ARG A 192 7.48 2.57 -7.42
N GLN A 193 7.18 3.60 -6.64
CA GLN A 193 8.12 4.69 -6.35
C GLN A 193 9.41 4.17 -5.71
N LEU A 194 9.31 3.25 -4.75
CA LEU A 194 10.49 2.66 -4.11
C LEU A 194 11.31 1.83 -5.10
N CYS A 195 10.68 0.99 -5.92
CA CYS A 195 11.39 0.23 -6.97
C CYS A 195 12.09 1.16 -7.98
N HIS A 196 11.45 2.25 -8.39
CA HIS A 196 12.07 3.23 -9.29
C HIS A 196 13.26 3.95 -8.64
N ALA A 197 13.12 4.39 -7.40
CA ALA A 197 14.20 5.06 -6.67
C ALA A 197 15.43 4.16 -6.51
N GLU A 198 15.22 2.91 -6.10
CA GLU A 198 16.29 1.93 -5.88
C GLU A 198 16.94 1.49 -7.19
N ARG A 199 16.16 1.34 -8.28
CA ARG A 199 16.72 1.11 -9.62
C ARG A 199 17.64 2.25 -10.05
N SER A 200 17.19 3.49 -9.89
CA SER A 200 17.99 4.67 -10.26
C SER A 200 19.28 4.74 -9.43
N ALA A 201 19.21 4.45 -8.13
CA ALA A 201 20.38 4.38 -7.26
C ALA A 201 21.35 3.25 -7.69
N ALA A 202 20.82 2.06 -8.00
CA ALA A 202 21.63 0.94 -8.47
C ALA A 202 22.35 1.23 -9.80
N VAL A 203 21.67 1.88 -10.75
CA VAL A 203 22.27 2.31 -12.02
C VAL A 203 23.35 3.36 -11.79
N ALA A 204 23.12 4.35 -10.91
CA ALA A 204 24.11 5.38 -10.59
C ALA A 204 25.39 4.80 -9.96
N VAL A 205 25.26 3.80 -9.09
CA VAL A 205 26.40 3.08 -8.50
C VAL A 205 27.16 2.30 -9.58
N ALA A 206 26.44 1.62 -10.48
CA ALA A 206 27.06 0.86 -11.57
C ALA A 206 27.83 1.75 -12.55
N THR A 207 27.30 2.92 -12.91
CA THR A 207 27.96 3.84 -13.84
C THR A 207 29.10 4.61 -13.19
N GLY A 208 28.95 5.03 -11.93
CA GLY A 208 29.99 5.73 -11.16
C GLY A 208 31.22 4.87 -10.84
N SER A 209 31.11 3.55 -10.90
CA SER A 209 32.25 2.63 -10.72
C SER A 209 33.17 2.54 -11.95
N THR A 210 32.81 3.16 -13.09
CA THR A 210 33.54 2.98 -14.37
C THR A 210 34.58 4.06 -14.66
N THR A 211 34.78 5.05 -13.78
CA THR A 211 35.62 6.24 -14.08
C THR A 211 36.96 6.30 -13.33
N VAL A 212 37.41 5.22 -12.68
CA VAL A 212 38.70 5.20 -11.96
C VAL A 212 39.59 4.06 -12.45
N GLY A 213 40.13 4.18 -13.67
CA GLY A 213 41.07 3.19 -14.20
C GLY A 213 41.46 3.45 -15.65
N GLY A 214 42.28 4.48 -15.89
CA GLY A 214 42.73 4.79 -17.25
C GLY A 214 43.64 6.01 -17.33
N GLY A 215 44.74 6.01 -16.59
CA GLY A 215 45.86 6.95 -16.77
C GLY A 215 47.11 6.17 -17.16
N ASN A 216 47.27 5.91 -18.46
CA ASN A 216 48.40 5.21 -19.04
C ASN A 216 49.73 5.93 -18.78
N ASP A 217 50.71 5.12 -18.35
CA ASP A 217 52.12 5.17 -18.76
C ASP A 217 52.33 5.73 -20.17
N ALA A 218 53.03 6.86 -20.27
CA ALA A 218 53.81 7.24 -21.43
C ALA A 218 54.72 8.44 -21.09
N GLY A 219 56.04 8.22 -20.98
CA GLY A 219 56.97 9.34 -20.92
C GLY A 219 58.43 9.00 -20.66
N GLY A 220 59.20 8.76 -21.74
CA GLY A 220 60.57 9.27 -21.82
C GLY A 220 61.71 8.24 -21.72
N VAL A 221 62.04 7.64 -22.86
CA VAL A 221 63.41 7.16 -23.13
C VAL A 221 64.33 8.38 -23.25
N GLY A 222 65.20 8.60 -22.26
CA GLY A 222 66.23 9.64 -22.24
C GLY A 222 67.62 9.04 -22.40
N HIS A 223 68.17 9.14 -23.61
CA HIS A 223 69.55 8.86 -23.99
C HIS A 223 70.45 10.08 -23.68
N LEU A 224 71.57 9.89 -22.95
CA LEU A 224 72.79 10.74 -22.90
C LEU A 224 73.80 10.02 -21.97
N LEU A 225 74.85 9.35 -22.47
CA LEU A 225 76.19 9.87 -22.81
C LEU A 225 76.88 10.67 -21.69
N PHE A 226 77.64 10.00 -20.82
CA PHE A 226 79.12 9.97 -20.72
C PHE A 226 79.55 9.17 -19.50
#